data_AF-A0A6A8QJ61-F1
#
_entry.id   AF-A0A6A8QJ61-F1
#
_cell.length_a   1.000
_cell.length_b   1.000
_cell.length_c   1.000
_cell.angle_alpha   90.00
_cell.angle_beta   90.00
_cell.angle_gamma   90.00
#
_symmetry.space_group_name_H-M   'P 1'
#
loop_
_entity.id
_entity.type
_entity.pdbx_description
1 polymer ?
#
loop_
_entity_poly.entity_id
_entity_poly.type
_entity_poly.pdbx_seq_one_letter_code
_entity_poly.pdbx_strand_id
1 'polypeptide(L)'
;MTSSRRSVWLIAATVAIVAAPLVLPGRGGEFKGSDDLGTAAILESRPGYQPWFQPLWKPPSDEIESMLFALQAALGAGVLGYLIGRRHPGRPDDVARR
;
A
#
# COMPACT_ATOMS: atom_id res chain seq x y z
N MET A 1 25.35 -1.81 19.94
CA MET A 1 25.03 -3.13 19.34
C MET A 1 23.57 -3.59 19.56
N THR A 2 22.58 -2.69 19.63
CA THR A 2 21.15 -3.03 19.86
C THR A 2 20.28 -2.96 18.59
N SER A 3 20.85 -2.54 17.46
CA SER A 3 20.15 -2.25 16.21
C SER A 3 19.54 -3.48 15.53
N SER A 4 20.24 -4.62 15.52
CA SER A 4 19.79 -5.79 14.74
C SER A 4 18.48 -6.37 15.29
N ARG A 5 18.35 -6.48 16.62
CA ARG A 5 17.10 -6.95 17.24
C ARG A 5 15.92 -6.03 16.96
N ARG A 6 16.13 -4.70 16.99
CA ARG A 6 15.07 -3.72 16.69
C ARG A 6 14.64 -3.81 15.23
N SER A 7 15.58 -3.90 14.29
CA SER A 7 15.27 -4.08 12.86
C SER A 7 14.49 -5.37 12.60
N VAL A 8 14.87 -6.48 13.24
CA VAL A 8 14.14 -7.76 13.14
C VAL A 8 12.71 -7.61 13.66
N TRP A 9 12.51 -6.96 14.80
CA TRP A 9 11.17 -6.70 15.34
C TRP A 9 10.33 -5.77 14.44
N LEU A 10 10.94 -4.75 13.83
CA LEU A 10 10.24 -3.84 12.92
C LEU A 10 9.83 -4.55 11.61
N ILE A 11 10.70 -5.40 11.06
CA ILE A 11 10.37 -6.23 9.89
C ILE A 11 9.26 -7.22 10.25
N ALA A 12 9.35 -7.91 11.39
CA ALA A 12 8.32 -8.84 11.84
C ALA A 12 6.97 -8.14 12.04
N ALA A 13 6.95 -6.95 12.64
CA ALA A 13 5.74 -6.15 12.79
C ALA A 13 5.15 -5.72 11.43
N THR A 14 6.00 -5.34 10.47
CA THR A 14 5.57 -4.97 9.11
C THR A 14 4.94 -6.15 8.40
N VAL A 15 5.58 -7.32 8.42
CA VAL A 15 5.04 -8.55 7.85
C VAL A 15 3.73 -8.94 8.53
N ALA A 16 3.64 -8.81 9.85
CA ALA A 16 2.41 -9.09 10.59
C ALA A 16 1.25 -8.16 10.18
N ILE A 17 1.50 -6.86 9.99
CA ILE A 17 0.48 -5.90 9.53
C ILE A 17 -0.03 -6.25 8.13
N VAL A 18 0.88 -6.65 7.22
CA VAL A 18 0.53 -7.01 5.84
C VAL A 18 -0.17 -8.38 5.75
N ALA A 19 0.24 -9.34 6.58
CA ALA A 19 -0.29 -10.70 6.56
C ALA A 19 -1.56 -10.88 7.41
N ALA A 20 -1.79 -10.04 8.42
CA ALA A 20 -2.95 -10.12 9.28
C ALA A 20 -4.30 -10.13 8.52
N PRO A 21 -4.53 -9.29 7.50
CA PRO A 21 -5.76 -9.33 6.69
C PRO A 21 -5.95 -10.62 5.89
N LEU A 22 -4.88 -11.34 5.55
CA LEU A 22 -4.92 -12.59 4.78
C LEU A 22 -5.25 -13.81 5.66
N VAL A 23 -4.83 -13.78 6.93
CA VAL A 23 -4.91 -14.95 7.84
C VAL A 23 -6.08 -14.86 8.81
N LEU A 24 -6.64 -13.67 9.08
CA LEU A 24 -7.78 -13.48 9.97
C LEU A 24 -9.10 -13.57 9.17
N PRO A 25 -9.77 -14.75 9.12
CA PRO A 25 -11.00 -14.91 8.37
C PRO A 25 -12.14 -14.26 9.15
N GLY A 26 -12.92 -13.37 8.53
CA GLY A 26 -14.14 -12.82 9.14
C GLY A 26 -14.22 -11.29 9.27
N ARG A 27 -13.23 -10.52 8.80
CA ARG A 27 -13.48 -9.12 8.39
C ARG A 27 -13.78 -9.05 6.89
N GLY A 28 -14.76 -9.84 6.45
CA GLY A 28 -15.14 -10.07 5.06
C GLY A 28 -15.68 -8.84 4.33
N GLY A 29 -14.93 -7.75 4.30
CA GLY A 29 -15.08 -6.74 3.27
C GLY A 29 -14.46 -7.30 2.00
N GLU A 30 -15.21 -7.28 0.91
CA GLU A 30 -14.59 -7.26 -0.40
C GLU A 30 -13.50 -6.17 -0.38
N PHE A 31 -12.30 -6.49 -0.85
CA PHE A 31 -11.21 -5.51 -0.97
C PHE A 31 -11.57 -4.50 -2.07
N LYS A 32 -12.55 -3.67 -1.78
CA LYS A 32 -13.12 -2.66 -2.66
C LYS A 32 -12.27 -1.40 -2.62
N GLY A 33 -12.25 -0.70 -3.75
CA GLY A 33 -11.59 0.58 -3.85
C GLY A 33 -12.22 1.59 -2.89
N SER A 34 -11.47 2.63 -2.53
CA SER A 34 -12.04 3.73 -1.74
C SER A 34 -13.19 4.44 -2.48
N ASP A 35 -13.17 4.41 -3.81
CA ASP A 35 -14.18 5.05 -4.66
C ASP A 35 -15.56 4.36 -4.56
N ASP A 36 -15.58 3.03 -4.51
CA ASP A 36 -16.80 2.24 -4.32
C ASP A 36 -17.47 2.54 -2.97
N LEU A 37 -16.65 2.60 -1.91
CA LEU A 37 -17.11 2.91 -0.56
C LEU A 37 -17.64 4.35 -0.45
N GLY A 38 -16.94 5.30 -1.11
CA GLY A 38 -17.36 6.70 -1.15
C GLY A 38 -18.68 6.90 -1.88
N THR A 39 -18.85 6.27 -3.05
CA THR A 39 -20.08 6.35 -3.83
C THR A 39 -21.26 5.72 -3.10
N ALA A 40 -21.05 4.56 -2.46
CA ALA A 40 -22.08 3.89 -1.67
C ALA A 40 -22.57 4.77 -0.50
N ALA A 41 -21.64 5.38 0.25
CA ALA A 41 -21.99 6.27 1.36
C ALA A 41 -22.74 7.53 0.92
N ILE A 42 -22.39 8.10 -0.25
CA ILE A 42 -23.08 9.26 -0.81
C ILE A 42 -24.51 8.90 -1.23
N LEU A 43 -24.69 7.76 -1.92
CA LEU A 43 -26.00 7.28 -2.35
C LEU A 43 -26.91 6.94 -1.17
N GLU A 44 -26.35 6.39 -0.08
CA GLU A 44 -27.07 6.13 1.15
C GLU A 44 -27.50 7.43 1.87
N SER A 45 -26.60 8.43 1.94
CA SER A 45 -26.90 9.70 2.61
C SER A 45 -27.83 10.60 1.80
N ARG A 46 -27.76 10.55 0.47
CA ARG A 46 -28.55 11.39 -0.45
C ARG A 46 -28.96 10.59 -1.69
N PRO A 47 -30.11 9.89 -1.65
CA PRO A 47 -30.57 9.05 -2.77
C PRO A 47 -30.91 9.83 -4.06
N GLY A 48 -31.04 11.15 -4.00
CA GLY A 48 -31.23 12.02 -5.18
C GLY A 48 -29.94 12.63 -5.75
N TYR A 49 -28.77 12.25 -5.25
CA TYR A 49 -27.49 12.83 -5.67
C TYR A 49 -27.11 12.36 -7.09
N GLN A 50 -26.91 13.31 -7.98
CA GLN A 50 -26.39 13.09 -9.33
C GLN A 50 -24.88 13.41 -9.33
N PRO A 51 -24.00 12.51 -9.80
CA PRO A 51 -22.57 12.79 -9.93
C PRO A 51 -22.34 14.01 -10.84
N TRP A 52 -21.66 15.03 -10.32
CA TRP A 52 -21.29 16.24 -11.08
C TRP A 52 -20.07 16.02 -11.99
N PHE A 53 -19.41 14.86 -11.86
CA PHE A 53 -18.28 14.43 -12.67
C PHE A 53 -18.39 12.95 -12.96
N GLN A 54 -18.10 12.55 -14.19
CA GLN A 54 -17.98 11.16 -14.59
C GLN A 54 -16.56 10.91 -15.09
N PRO A 55 -15.95 9.76 -14.78
CA PRO A 55 -14.63 9.43 -15.29
C PRO A 55 -14.63 9.49 -16.83
N LEU A 56 -13.68 10.22 -17.41
CA LEU A 56 -13.49 10.29 -18.87
C LEU A 56 -13.14 8.91 -19.47
N TRP A 57 -12.60 8.02 -18.65
CA TRP A 57 -12.28 6.65 -18.99
C TRP A 57 -12.48 5.77 -17.76
N LYS A 58 -13.19 4.65 -17.94
CA LYS A 58 -13.31 3.58 -16.94
C LYS A 58 -12.62 2.34 -17.52
N PRO A 59 -11.77 1.64 -16.74
CA PRO A 59 -11.19 0.38 -17.18
C PRO A 59 -12.27 -0.62 -17.61
N PRO A 60 -12.04 -1.44 -18.65
CA PRO A 60 -13.02 -2.44 -19.09
C PRO A 60 -13.27 -3.57 -18.06
N SER A 61 -12.40 -3.72 -17.06
CA SER A 61 -12.45 -4.77 -16.04
C SER A 61 -11.83 -4.27 -14.72
N ASP A 62 -12.43 -4.69 -13.61
CA ASP A 62 -11.96 -4.42 -12.24
C ASP A 62 -10.57 -5.03 -11.98
N GLU A 63 -10.22 -6.09 -12.72
CA GLU A 63 -8.89 -6.70 -12.66
C GLU A 63 -7.82 -5.74 -13.19
N ILE A 64 -8.11 -5.03 -14.28
CA ILE A 64 -7.19 -4.08 -14.90
C ILE A 64 -6.99 -2.89 -13.96
N GLU A 65 -8.05 -2.43 -13.29
CA GLU A 65 -7.96 -1.39 -12.26
C GLU A 65 -7.00 -1.80 -11.13
N SER A 66 -7.19 -3.01 -10.58
CA SER A 66 -6.34 -3.56 -9.53
C SER A 66 -4.88 -3.72 -9.98
N MET A 67 -4.65 -4.13 -11.22
CA MET A 67 -3.30 -4.24 -11.80
C MET A 67 -2.62 -2.88 -11.95
N LEU A 68 -3.35 -1.83 -12.34
CA LEU A 68 -2.82 -0.47 -12.44
C LEU A 68 -2.42 0.06 -11.06
N PHE A 69 -3.23 -0.17 -10.02
CA PHE A 69 -2.87 0.15 -8.64
C PHE A 69 -1.66 -0.63 -8.15
N ALA A 70 -1.57 -1.93 -8.45
CA ALA A 70 -0.43 -2.76 -8.10
C ALA A 70 0.86 -2.27 -8.77
N LEU A 71 0.79 -1.86 -10.04
CA LEU A 71 1.90 -1.28 -10.77
C LEU A 71 2.36 0.06 -10.15
N GLN A 72 1.41 0.94 -9.82
CA GLN A 72 1.71 2.20 -9.13
C GLN A 72 2.39 1.96 -7.77
N ALA A 73 1.89 1.00 -7.00
CA ALA A 73 2.48 0.62 -5.72
C ALA A 73 3.90 0.06 -5.89
N ALA A 74 4.13 -0.80 -6.89
CA ALA A 74 5.45 -1.36 -7.20
C ALA A 74 6.46 -0.28 -7.60
N LEU A 75 6.06 0.65 -8.48
CA LEU A 75 6.90 1.78 -8.87
C LEU A 75 7.20 2.71 -7.69
N GLY A 76 6.19 3.04 -6.87
CA GLY A 76 6.37 3.85 -5.67
C GLY A 76 7.32 3.22 -4.67
N ALA A 77 7.15 1.92 -4.39
CA ALA A 77 8.04 1.15 -3.52
C ALA A 77 9.47 1.08 -4.08
N GLY A 78 9.63 0.88 -5.40
CA GLY A 78 10.92 0.85 -6.07
C GLY A 78 11.67 2.18 -5.96
N VAL A 79 11.01 3.30 -6.21
CA VAL A 79 11.60 4.64 -6.09
C VAL A 79 11.99 4.94 -4.63
N LEU A 80 11.10 4.67 -3.67
CA LEU A 80 11.40 4.88 -2.25
C LEU A 80 12.56 3.99 -1.78
N GLY A 81 12.55 2.71 -2.17
CA GLY A 81 13.64 1.77 -1.86
C GLY A 81 14.98 2.23 -2.43
N TYR A 82 15.00 2.68 -3.68
CA TYR A 82 16.20 3.21 -4.32
C TYR A 82 16.73 4.47 -3.63
N LEU A 83 15.85 5.41 -3.29
CA LEU A 83 16.24 6.66 -2.61
C LEU A 83 16.79 6.40 -1.20
N ILE A 84 16.15 5.51 -0.44
CA ILE A 84 16.61 5.12 0.90
C ILE A 84 17.95 4.40 0.80
N GLY A 85 18.08 3.44 -0.13
CA GLY A 85 19.33 2.70 -0.36
C GLY A 85 20.49 3.60 -0.76
N ARG A 86 20.27 4.56 -1.67
CA ARG A 86 21.29 5.51 -2.12
C ARG A 86 21.76 6.46 -1.01
N ARG A 87 20.88 6.83 -0.08
CA ARG A 87 21.21 7.73 1.03
C ARG A 87 21.70 6.99 2.28
N HIS A 88 21.71 5.66 2.29
CA HIS A 88 22.21 4.90 3.43
C HIS A 88 23.76 4.99 3.45
N PRO A 89 24.37 5.65 4.46
CA PRO A 89 25.82 5.63 4.60
C PRO A 89 26.25 4.18 4.87
N GLY A 90 27.31 3.71 4.22
CA GLY A 90 27.93 2.42 4.58
C GLY A 90 28.24 2.37 6.07
N ARG A 91 28.14 1.19 6.70
CA ARG A 91 28.46 1.05 8.13
C ARG A 91 29.86 1.62 8.40
N PRO A 92 30.06 2.40 9.47
CA PRO A 92 31.38 2.90 9.88
C PRO A 92 32.42 1.77 10.07
N ASP A 93 31.94 0.56 10.34
CA ASP A 93 32.75 -0.63 10.61
C ASP A 93 33.63 -1.08 9.42
N ASP A 94 33.30 -0.68 8.18
CA ASP A 94 34.11 -0.99 6.99
C ASP A 94 35.31 -0.05 6.79
N VAL A 95 35.31 1.12 7.44
CA VAL A 95 36.38 2.12 7.30
C VAL A 95 37.55 1.82 8.25
N ALA A 96 37.29 1.18 9.40
CA ALA A 96 38.32 0.83 10.38
C ALA A 96 39.12 -0.45 10.03
N ARG A 97 38.79 -1.15 8.94
CA ARG A 97 39.48 -2.34 8.43
C ARG A 97 40.35 -2.09 7.19
N ARG A 98 40.52 -0.84 6.77
CA ARG A 98 41.43 -0.43 5.69
C ARG A 98 42.65 0.28 6.24
#